data_AF-A0A955YBX8-F1
#
_entry.id   AF-A0A955YBX8-F1
#
_cell.length_a   1.000
_cell.length_b   1.000
_cell.length_c   1.000
_cell.angle_alpha   90.00
_cell.angle_beta   90.00
_cell.angle_gamma   90.00
#
_symmetry.space_group_name_H-M   'P 1'
#
loop_
_entity.id
_entity.type
_entity.pdbx_description
1 polymer ?
#
loop_
_entity_poly.entity_id
_entity_poly.type
_entity_poly.pdbx_seq_one_letter_code
_entity_poly.pdbx_strand_id
1 'polypeptide(L)'
;MKKLVVPVICCLIGCVAGVAAPALTAQTFGAPSVGVGTWEQFCEGQSTATVNERMSSWGERGFRVVGVVGDLDNEAVLVCYARPAQPGEGW
;
A
#
# COMPACT_ATOMS: atom_id res chain seq x y z
N MET A 1 -11.06 29.00 29.07
CA MET A 1 -11.75 27.93 28.33
C MET A 1 -10.81 27.39 27.26
N LYS A 2 -10.39 26.12 27.41
CA LYS A 2 -9.32 25.42 26.68
C LYS A 2 -9.86 24.69 25.44
N LYS A 3 -9.81 25.23 24.22
CA LYS A 3 -10.16 24.46 22.99
C LYS A 3 -9.53 25.01 21.71
N LEU A 4 -8.20 25.15 21.61
CA LEU A 4 -7.55 25.51 20.33
C LEU A 4 -6.23 24.76 20.05
N VAL A 5 -5.78 23.87 20.94
CA VAL A 5 -4.47 23.20 20.83
C VAL A 5 -4.52 21.95 19.94
N VAL A 6 -5.70 21.36 19.73
CA VAL A 6 -5.86 20.10 18.98
C VAL A 6 -5.66 20.22 17.46
N PRO A 7 -6.20 21.23 16.74
CA PRO A 7 -6.09 21.25 15.28
C PRO A 7 -4.68 21.58 14.78
N VAL A 8 -3.90 22.36 15.53
CA VAL A 8 -2.53 22.74 15.14
C VAL A 8 -1.56 21.56 15.29
N ILE A 9 -1.75 20.74 16.34
CA ILE A 9 -0.97 19.51 16.54
C ILE A 9 -1.31 18.48 15.44
N CYS A 10 -2.57 18.39 15.02
CA CYS A 10 -2.97 17.46 13.95
C CYS A 10 -2.38 17.84 12.58
N CYS A 11 -2.30 19.15 12.27
CA CYS A 11 -1.64 19.61 11.03
C CYS A 11 -0.11 19.42 11.07
N LEU A 12 0.52 19.60 12.23
CA LEU A 12 1.97 19.38 12.38
C LEU A 12 2.33 17.89 12.31
N ILE A 13 1.54 17.00 12.90
CA ILE A 13 1.76 15.54 12.84
C ILE A 13 1.38 15.00 11.44
N GLY A 14 0.37 15.57 10.79
CA GLY A 14 -0.04 15.19 9.42
C GLY A 14 1.04 15.46 8.37
N CYS A 15 1.83 16.52 8.52
CA CYS A 15 2.99 16.76 7.66
C CYS A 15 4.18 15.84 7.97
N VAL A 16 4.35 15.42 9.23
CA VAL A 16 5.46 14.52 9.62
C VAL A 16 5.17 13.06 9.23
N ALA A 17 3.90 12.64 9.21
CA ALA A 17 3.53 11.28 8.81
C ALA A 17 3.82 10.99 7.32
N GLY A 18 3.81 12.00 6.44
CA GLY A 18 4.20 11.85 5.03
C GLY A 18 5.72 11.78 4.81
N VAL A 19 6.50 12.50 5.62
CA VAL A 19 7.98 12.57 5.47
C VAL A 19 8.76 11.61 6.38
N ALA A 20 8.12 10.99 7.38
CA ALA A 20 8.79 10.08 8.32
C ALA A 20 8.67 8.59 7.93
N ALA A 21 7.88 8.26 6.91
CA ALA A 21 7.84 6.89 6.37
C ALA A 21 9.23 6.34 5.98
N PRO A 22 10.17 7.12 5.41
CA PRO A 22 11.52 6.63 5.12
C PRO A 22 12.39 6.48 6.38
N ALA A 23 12.23 7.37 7.37
CA ALA A 23 13.12 7.42 8.53
C ALA A 23 12.82 6.32 9.56
N LEU A 24 11.55 5.95 9.74
CA LEU A 24 11.14 4.87 10.65
C LEU A 24 11.39 3.48 10.03
N THR A 25 11.28 3.34 8.71
CA THR A 25 11.60 2.08 8.02
C THR A 25 13.11 1.83 7.93
N ALA A 26 13.93 2.88 7.83
CA ALA A 26 15.39 2.77 7.78
C ALA A 26 16.05 2.21 9.06
N GLN A 27 15.40 2.32 10.23
CA GLN A 27 15.97 1.80 11.49
C GLN A 27 15.54 0.37 11.82
N THR A 28 14.47 -0.13 11.19
CA THR A 28 13.89 -1.44 11.54
C THR A 28 14.26 -2.51 10.50
N PHE A 29 14.50 -2.10 9.26
CA PHE A 29 14.94 -2.96 8.17
C PHE A 29 16.28 -2.41 7.69
N GLY A 30 17.32 -3.26 7.69
CA GLY A 30 18.62 -2.89 7.13
C GLY A 30 18.47 -2.36 5.71
N ALA A 31 19.41 -1.53 5.28
CA ALA A 31 19.41 -1.02 3.90
C ALA A 31 19.19 -2.18 2.92
N PRO A 32 18.27 -2.04 1.94
CA PRO A 32 18.04 -3.10 0.97
C PRO A 32 19.37 -3.45 0.32
N SER A 33 19.70 -4.74 0.27
CA SER A 33 20.97 -5.20 -0.31
C SER A 33 21.06 -4.76 -1.77
N VAL A 34 22.27 -4.40 -2.19
CA VAL A 34 22.54 -4.00 -3.58
C VAL A 34 22.07 -5.12 -4.51
N GLY A 35 21.10 -4.81 -5.38
CA GLY A 35 20.50 -5.78 -6.30
C GLY A 35 19.15 -6.36 -5.86
N VAL A 36 18.66 -6.05 -4.66
CA VAL A 36 17.26 -6.36 -4.28
C VAL A 36 16.36 -5.29 -4.88
N GLY A 37 15.62 -5.68 -5.93
CA GLY A 37 14.60 -4.83 -6.52
C GLY A 37 13.51 -4.49 -5.49
N THR A 38 13.13 -3.22 -5.42
CA THR A 38 11.98 -2.76 -4.65
C THR A 38 10.70 -3.29 -5.30
N TRP A 39 9.70 -3.63 -4.47
CA TRP A 39 8.39 -4.09 -4.92
C TRP A 39 7.31 -3.12 -4.46
N GLU A 40 6.35 -2.86 -5.32
CA GLU A 40 5.09 -2.21 -4.95
C GLU A 40 4.05 -3.29 -4.70
N GLN A 41 3.39 -3.25 -3.53
CA GLN A 41 2.37 -4.21 -3.14
C GLN A 41 1.18 -3.52 -2.47
N PHE A 42 -0.03 -3.97 -2.78
CA PHE A 42 -1.25 -3.55 -2.10
C PHE A 42 -2.29 -4.68 -2.12
N CYS A 43 -3.34 -4.57 -1.30
CA CYS A 43 -4.48 -5.48 -1.32
C CYS A 43 -5.78 -4.68 -1.49
N GLU A 44 -6.74 -5.23 -2.23
CA GLU A 44 -8.02 -4.61 -2.52
C GLU A 44 -9.15 -5.60 -2.25
N GLY A 45 -10.16 -5.15 -1.50
CA GLY A 45 -11.40 -5.90 -1.30
C GLY A 45 -12.30 -5.72 -2.52
N GLN A 46 -12.76 -6.81 -3.11
CA GLN A 46 -13.51 -6.81 -4.36
C GLN A 46 -14.70 -7.75 -4.24
N SER A 47 -15.81 -7.42 -4.91
CA SER A 47 -16.91 -8.36 -5.06
C SER A 47 -16.47 -9.52 -5.95
N THR A 48 -16.93 -10.74 -5.64
CA THR A 48 -16.73 -11.92 -6.50
C THR A 48 -17.26 -11.69 -7.92
N ALA A 49 -18.28 -10.84 -8.10
CA ALA A 49 -18.83 -10.51 -9.41
C ALA A 49 -17.86 -9.70 -10.29
N THR A 50 -17.00 -8.87 -9.68
CA THR A 50 -16.11 -7.95 -10.40
C THR A 50 -14.63 -8.34 -10.33
N VAL A 51 -14.29 -9.38 -9.55
CA VAL A 51 -12.90 -9.76 -9.27
C VAL A 51 -12.08 -10.04 -10.54
N ASN A 52 -12.67 -10.73 -11.52
CA ASN A 52 -11.96 -11.07 -12.76
C ASN A 52 -11.60 -9.83 -13.60
N GLU A 53 -12.52 -8.86 -13.66
CA GLU A 53 -12.31 -7.60 -14.39
C GLU A 53 -11.21 -6.78 -13.72
N ARG A 54 -11.26 -6.66 -12.39
CA ARG A 54 -10.24 -5.93 -11.62
C ARG A 54 -8.88 -6.61 -11.69
N MET A 55 -8.81 -7.94 -11.59
CA MET A 55 -7.56 -8.69 -11.76
C MET A 55 -6.94 -8.45 -13.13
N SER A 56 -7.77 -8.43 -14.18
CA SER A 56 -7.33 -8.14 -15.55
C SER A 56 -6.79 -6.71 -15.68
N SER A 57 -7.54 -5.73 -15.17
CA SER A 57 -7.13 -4.32 -15.17
C SER A 57 -5.79 -4.08 -14.44
N TRP A 58 -5.57 -4.75 -13.31
CA TRP A 58 -4.28 -4.68 -12.61
C TRP A 58 -3.16 -5.41 -13.36
N GLY A 59 -3.48 -6.54 -14.01
CA GLY A 59 -2.57 -7.25 -14.91
C GLY A 59 -2.05 -6.37 -16.05
N GLU A 60 -2.90 -5.60 -16.69
CA GLU A 60 -2.52 -4.64 -17.74
C GLU A 60 -1.59 -3.53 -17.24
N ARG A 61 -1.66 -3.22 -15.94
CA ARG A 61 -0.78 -2.25 -15.25
C ARG A 61 0.53 -2.88 -14.73
N GLY A 62 0.78 -4.14 -15.06
CA GLY A 62 1.99 -4.87 -14.70
C GLY A 62 1.96 -5.49 -13.30
N PHE A 63 0.82 -5.48 -12.62
CA PHE A 63 0.67 -6.15 -11.32
C PHE A 63 0.33 -7.62 -11.49
N ARG A 64 0.95 -8.48 -10.67
CA ARG A 64 0.56 -9.90 -10.53
C ARG A 64 -0.18 -10.13 -9.22
N VAL A 65 -1.08 -11.11 -9.20
CA VAL A 65 -1.71 -11.57 -7.96
C VAL A 65 -0.69 -12.36 -7.14
N VAL A 66 -0.58 -12.01 -5.85
CA VAL A 66 0.32 -12.67 -4.89
C VAL A 66 -0.43 -13.30 -3.72
N GLY A 67 -1.72 -13.02 -3.57
CA GLY A 67 -2.56 -13.64 -2.55
C GLY A 67 -4.04 -13.38 -2.81
N VAL A 68 -4.88 -14.33 -2.45
CA VAL A 68 -6.34 -14.21 -2.46
C VAL A 68 -6.85 -14.74 -1.12
N VAL A 69 -7.60 -13.93 -0.40
CA VAL A 69 -8.27 -14.32 0.84
C VAL A 69 -9.76 -14.11 0.62
N GLY A 70 -10.51 -15.20 0.57
CA GLY A 70 -11.96 -15.17 0.43
C GLY A 70 -12.65 -15.52 1.73
N ASP A 71 -13.78 -14.86 1.99
CA ASP A 71 -14.78 -15.33 2.93
C ASP A 71 -15.89 -16.00 2.10
N LEU A 72 -16.16 -17.28 2.35
CA LEU A 72 -17.12 -18.08 1.58
C LEU A 72 -18.55 -17.54 1.71
N ASP A 73 -18.83 -16.77 2.76
CA ASP A 73 -20.18 -16.31 3.10
C ASP A 73 -20.45 -14.85 2.67
N ASN A 74 -19.42 -14.08 2.28
CA ASN A 74 -19.51 -12.61 2.22
C ASN A 74 -19.45 -11.98 0.83
N GLU A 75 -19.52 -12.77 -0.26
CA GLU A 75 -19.43 -12.33 -1.67
C GLU A 75 -18.29 -11.35 -1.99
N ALA A 76 -17.30 -11.28 -1.10
CA ALA A 76 -16.19 -10.35 -1.13
C ALA A 76 -14.88 -11.13 -0.93
N VAL A 77 -13.92 -10.82 -1.78
CA VAL A 77 -12.59 -11.41 -1.78
C VAL A 77 -11.57 -10.29 -1.67
N LEU A 78 -10.59 -10.48 -0.79
CA LEU A 78 -9.43 -9.63 -0.72
C LEU A 78 -8.36 -10.18 -1.66
N VAL A 79 -7.95 -9.39 -2.65
CA VAL A 79 -6.91 -9.77 -3.62
C VAL A 79 -5.70 -8.88 -3.41
N CYS A 80 -4.53 -9.50 -3.24
CA CYS A 80 -3.26 -8.81 -3.09
C CYS A 80 -2.46 -8.87 -4.38
N TYR A 81 -1.89 -7.72 -4.77
CA TYR A 81 -1.18 -7.50 -6.02
C TYR A 81 0.24 -7.01 -5.76
N ALA A 82 1.20 -7.42 -6.59
CA ALA A 82 2.57 -6.91 -6.53
C ALA A 82 3.19 -6.70 -7.92
N ARG A 83 4.08 -5.71 -8.05
CA ARG A 83 4.95 -5.51 -9.22
C ARG A 83 6.33 -5.00 -8.82
N PRO A 84 7.38 -5.18 -9.64
CA PRO A 84 8.64 -4.48 -9.42
C PRO A 84 8.39 -2.97 -9.44
N ALA A 85 8.95 -2.24 -8.47
CA ALA A 85 8.88 -0.79 -8.44
C ALA A 85 9.62 -0.24 -9.67
N GLN A 86 9.00 0.71 -10.38
CA GLN A 86 9.65 1.32 -11.53
C GLN A 86 10.72 2.31 -11.04
N PRO A 87 11.94 2.31 -11.62
CA PRO A 87 12.97 3.27 -11.26
C PRO A 87 12.51 4.68 -11.67
N GLY A 88 11.92 5.42 -10.74
CA GLY A 88 11.39 6.76 -10.98
C GLY A 88 10.16 7.13 -10.14
N GLU A 89 9.44 6.17 -9.55
CA GLU A 89 8.31 6.42 -8.62
C GLU A 89 8.79 6.48 -7.15
N GLY A 90 9.90 7.18 -6.92
CA GLY A 90 10.33 7.59 -5.59
C GLY A 90 9.81 8.99 -5.30
N TRP A 91 8.99 9.12 -4.25
CA TRP A 91 8.50 10.39 -3.73
C TRP A 91 9.64 11.29 -3.24
#